data_AF-A0A9D8HIP8-F1
#
_entry.id   AF-A0A9D8HIP8-F1
#
_cell.length_a   1.000
_cell.length_b   1.000
_cell.length_c   1.000
_cell.angle_alpha   90.00
_cell.angle_beta   90.00
_cell.angle_gamma   90.00
#
_symmetry.space_group_name_H-M   'P 1'
#
loop_
_entity.id
_entity.type
_entity.pdbx_description
1 polymer ?
#
loop_
_entity_poly.entity_id
_entity_poly.type
_entity_poly.pdbx_seq_one_letter_code
_entity_poly.pdbx_strand_id
1 'polypeptide(L)'
;MASFVKHESVITEKKYFFEEIFIQNFYVRLRFKRDIKFLFYHGSKIYGLIAKILDLHPTEKEQRNINDIVINPCEYGRIYYNAGDQYCFGVTFLKDGYDFENKIKSYFSSTSDSGFSNDLTNSSVELADVNELSNQIEYQTNYSSNIHTINFVTPLRIERKKEEKVKGGTLFDISHFNFQRFLYILYKRAKNLYKLNFESEPSFEIPSIPSAEIIEKSFIWIEMPKKEQKRNTGGIVGNIKLKCELDEFWLKLIQLGQFFHAGKSTSAGFGKYIFNNCNLSSLSIKPAKSYLDLILEKENLVSAFKHIKENSNFAGVDNVNPDFYEDNLNKNLEHLTESVINGSYKSAVLKGIIIPKSENKIRALAIPTVEDRTFQRAVSQILSPSIDEML
;
A
#
# COMPACT_ATOMS: atom_id res chain seq x y z
N MET A 1 -48.73 -3.19 9.60
CA MET A 1 -48.76 -3.00 8.14
C MET A 1 -48.21 -1.61 7.82
N ALA A 2 -46.95 -1.53 7.39
CA ALA A 2 -46.32 -0.40 6.72
C ALA A 2 -44.99 -0.95 6.16
N SER A 3 -45.06 -1.65 5.03
CA SER A 3 -44.56 -1.19 3.72
C SER A 3 -43.03 -1.02 3.69
N PHE A 4 -42.36 -2.16 3.49
CA PHE A 4 -41.02 -2.22 2.93
C PHE A 4 -41.04 -1.58 1.54
N VAL A 5 -40.36 -0.44 1.39
CA VAL A 5 -40.02 0.08 0.07
C VAL A 5 -38.74 -0.64 -0.36
N LYS A 6 -38.91 -1.62 -1.25
CA LYS A 6 -37.82 -2.16 -2.08
C LYS A 6 -37.24 -1.00 -2.87
N HIS A 7 -35.99 -0.63 -2.58
CA HIS A 7 -35.20 0.10 -3.56
C HIS A 7 -34.90 -0.88 -4.69
N GLU A 8 -35.55 -0.65 -5.83
CA GLU A 8 -35.29 -1.34 -7.08
C GLU A 8 -33.82 -1.15 -7.45
N SER A 9 -33.09 -2.26 -7.39
CA SER A 9 -31.78 -2.44 -7.99
C SER A 9 -31.88 -2.18 -9.49
N VAL A 10 -31.13 -1.18 -9.99
CA VAL A 10 -30.73 -1.15 -11.39
C VAL A 10 -29.78 -2.34 -11.58
N ILE A 11 -30.34 -3.50 -11.91
CA ILE A 11 -29.56 -4.67 -12.32
C ILE A 11 -29.07 -4.34 -13.73
N THR A 12 -27.87 -3.78 -13.86
CA THR A 12 -27.12 -3.88 -15.11
C THR A 12 -26.92 -5.37 -15.39
N GLU A 13 -27.57 -5.89 -16.44
CA GLU A 13 -27.33 -7.25 -16.93
C GLU A 13 -25.82 -7.45 -17.08
N LYS A 14 -25.27 -8.43 -16.34
CA LYS A 14 -23.85 -8.75 -16.40
C LYS A 14 -23.55 -9.25 -17.81
N LYS A 15 -22.70 -8.52 -18.54
CA LYS A 15 -22.47 -8.72 -19.99
C LYS A 15 -21.21 -9.55 -20.26
N TYR A 16 -20.22 -9.45 -19.39
CA TYR A 16 -18.93 -10.12 -19.56
C TYR A 16 -18.69 -11.13 -18.44
N PHE A 17 -18.12 -12.29 -18.77
CA PHE A 17 -17.91 -13.38 -17.82
C PHE A 17 -17.16 -12.95 -16.54
N PHE A 18 -16.25 -11.98 -16.64
CA PHE A 18 -15.48 -11.52 -15.48
C PHE A 18 -16.32 -10.69 -14.49
N GLU A 19 -17.47 -10.14 -14.90
CA GLU A 19 -18.40 -9.43 -14.01
C GLU A 19 -19.13 -10.42 -13.06
N GLU A 20 -19.03 -11.72 -13.32
CA GLU A 20 -19.53 -12.80 -12.47
C GLU A 20 -18.50 -13.29 -11.45
N ILE A 21 -17.24 -12.86 -11.54
CA ILE A 21 -16.22 -13.22 -10.56
C ILE A 21 -16.64 -12.69 -9.19
N PHE A 22 -16.70 -13.59 -8.21
CA PHE A 22 -16.97 -13.24 -6.83
C PHE A 22 -15.89 -12.31 -6.29
N ILE A 23 -16.27 -11.26 -5.55
CA ILE A 23 -15.35 -10.36 -4.88
C ILE A 23 -15.91 -10.02 -3.50
N GLN A 24 -15.19 -10.43 -2.46
CA GLN A 24 -15.45 -10.04 -1.07
C GLN A 24 -14.20 -9.40 -0.49
N ASN A 25 -14.33 -8.25 0.17
CA ASN A 25 -13.19 -7.49 0.67
C ASN A 25 -13.37 -7.27 2.15
N PHE A 26 -12.30 -7.48 2.91
CA PHE A 26 -12.27 -7.20 4.33
C PHE A 26 -11.14 -6.23 4.63
N TYR A 27 -11.41 -5.33 5.57
CA TYR A 27 -10.40 -4.60 6.31
C TYR A 27 -10.17 -5.31 7.65
N VAL A 28 -8.92 -5.60 7.97
CA VAL A 28 -8.52 -6.26 9.21
C VAL A 28 -7.51 -5.38 9.94
N ARG A 29 -7.73 -5.21 11.24
CA ARG A 29 -6.80 -4.57 12.16
C ARG A 29 -6.35 -5.56 13.21
N LEU A 30 -5.05 -5.76 13.30
CA LEU A 30 -4.41 -6.55 14.36
C LEU A 30 -3.74 -5.61 15.35
N ARG A 31 -3.63 -6.06 16.61
CA ARG A 31 -2.78 -5.45 17.62
C ARG A 31 -1.68 -6.42 18.02
N PHE A 32 -0.45 -5.95 18.10
CA PHE A 32 0.68 -6.76 18.53
C PHE A 32 0.70 -6.95 20.04
N LYS A 33 0.93 -8.19 20.51
CA LYS A 33 1.10 -8.51 21.94
C LYS A 33 2.56 -8.44 22.39
N ARG A 34 3.48 -8.38 21.43
CA ARG A 34 4.94 -8.33 21.61
C ARG A 34 5.56 -7.58 20.45
N ASP A 35 6.82 -7.21 20.58
CA ASP A 35 7.54 -6.57 19.49
C ASP A 35 7.66 -7.52 18.29
N ILE A 36 7.34 -7.01 17.10
CA ILE A 36 7.41 -7.76 15.84
C ILE A 36 8.24 -6.98 14.83
N LYS A 37 9.17 -7.69 14.20
CA LYS A 37 9.92 -7.20 13.07
C LYS A 37 9.38 -7.82 11.78
N PHE A 38 8.81 -6.99 10.92
CA PHE A 38 8.57 -7.39 9.55
C PHE A 38 9.77 -7.08 8.66
N LEU A 39 10.02 -7.99 7.71
CA LEU A 39 11.13 -7.88 6.77
C LEU A 39 10.58 -7.82 5.35
N PHE A 40 10.73 -6.66 4.72
CA PHE A 40 10.45 -6.30 3.33
C PHE A 40 9.02 -6.49 2.84
N TYR A 41 8.47 -7.70 2.94
CA TYR A 41 7.18 -8.02 2.34
C TYR A 41 6.26 -8.73 3.33
N HIS A 42 5.29 -7.99 3.86
CA HIS A 42 4.42 -8.47 4.93
C HIS A 42 3.36 -9.44 4.37
N GLY A 43 2.97 -9.26 3.11
CA GLY A 43 1.85 -9.96 2.51
C GLY A 43 1.97 -11.49 2.48
N SER A 44 3.17 -12.06 2.39
CA SER A 44 3.33 -13.52 2.48
C SER A 44 3.15 -14.05 3.90
N LYS A 45 3.59 -13.31 4.92
CA LYS A 45 3.36 -13.69 6.33
C LYS A 45 1.88 -13.60 6.67
N ILE A 46 1.23 -12.53 6.22
CA ILE A 46 -0.21 -12.32 6.40
C ILE A 46 -1.00 -13.40 5.66
N TYR A 47 -0.63 -13.72 4.41
CA TYR A 47 -1.24 -14.82 3.67
C TYR A 47 -1.13 -16.15 4.45
N GLY A 48 0.03 -16.43 5.05
CA GLY A 48 0.22 -17.61 5.90
C GLY A 48 -0.73 -17.65 7.11
N LEU A 49 -0.96 -16.51 7.76
CA LEU A 49 -1.95 -16.38 8.83
C LEU A 49 -3.38 -16.64 8.31
N ILE A 50 -3.75 -16.03 7.19
CA ILE A 50 -5.09 -16.19 6.59
C ILE A 50 -5.33 -17.63 6.14
N ALA A 51 -4.36 -18.26 5.49
CA ALA A 51 -4.45 -19.66 5.08
C ALA A 51 -4.66 -20.58 6.29
N LYS A 52 -3.98 -20.30 7.41
CA LYS A 52 -4.16 -21.03 8.67
C LYS A 52 -5.56 -20.82 9.26
N ILE A 53 -6.04 -19.58 9.33
CA ILE A 53 -7.39 -19.26 9.85
C ILE A 53 -8.47 -20.00 9.04
N LEU A 54 -8.25 -20.16 7.74
CA LEU A 54 -9.20 -20.79 6.83
C LEU A 54 -9.05 -22.31 6.74
N ASP A 55 -8.13 -22.91 7.52
CA ASP A 55 -7.75 -24.33 7.46
C ASP A 55 -7.37 -24.80 6.04
N LEU A 56 -6.73 -23.91 5.28
CA LEU A 56 -6.20 -24.24 3.97
C LEU A 56 -4.92 -25.05 4.17
N HIS A 57 -5.06 -26.38 4.30
CA HIS A 57 -3.97 -27.34 4.40
C HIS A 57 -3.14 -27.36 3.11
N PRO A 58 -1.95 -26.76 3.11
CA PRO A 58 -1.24 -26.54 1.88
C PRO A 58 -0.27 -27.74 1.76
N THR A 59 -0.45 -28.65 0.80
CA THR A 59 0.66 -29.56 0.42
C THR A 59 1.67 -28.75 -0.40
N GLU A 60 2.99 -28.91 -0.19
CA GLU A 60 4.07 -28.03 -0.74
C GLU A 60 3.98 -27.67 -2.24
N LYS A 61 3.29 -28.47 -3.04
CA LYS A 61 3.06 -28.24 -4.48
C LYS A 61 1.77 -27.47 -4.78
N GLU A 62 0.73 -27.59 -3.96
CA GLU A 62 -0.56 -26.89 -4.08
C GLU A 62 -0.54 -25.51 -3.39
N GLN A 63 0.33 -25.32 -2.38
CA GLN A 63 0.44 -24.06 -1.59
C GLN A 63 0.72 -22.80 -2.41
N ARG A 64 1.25 -22.94 -3.63
CA ARG A 64 1.78 -21.80 -4.41
C ARG A 64 0.73 -21.05 -5.22
N ASN A 65 -0.53 -21.52 -5.31
CA ASN A 65 -1.48 -21.01 -6.31
C ASN A 65 -2.97 -21.06 -5.90
N ILE A 66 -3.31 -20.89 -4.62
CA ILE A 66 -4.67 -20.44 -4.26
C ILE A 66 -4.74 -18.97 -4.70
N ASN A 67 -5.10 -18.78 -5.97
CA ASN A 67 -5.04 -17.52 -6.72
C ASN A 67 -6.29 -16.66 -6.51
N ASP A 68 -7.21 -17.14 -5.68
CA ASP A 68 -8.50 -16.57 -5.31
C ASP A 68 -8.46 -15.81 -3.97
N ILE A 69 -7.32 -15.71 -3.30
CA ILE A 69 -7.13 -14.80 -2.15
C ILE A 69 -6.06 -13.78 -2.54
N VAL A 70 -6.28 -12.50 -2.26
CA VAL A 70 -5.32 -11.41 -2.45
C VAL A 70 -5.15 -10.63 -1.16
N ILE A 71 -3.92 -10.59 -0.63
CA ILE A 71 -3.58 -9.75 0.53
C ILE A 71 -3.25 -8.34 0.05
N ASN A 72 -3.84 -7.34 0.69
CA ASN A 72 -3.58 -5.93 0.49
C ASN A 72 -2.89 -5.36 1.74
N PRO A 73 -1.57 -5.53 1.92
CA PRO A 73 -0.89 -4.96 3.08
C PRO A 73 -0.86 -3.43 2.99
N CYS A 74 -0.97 -2.74 4.12
CA CYS A 74 -0.91 -1.27 4.15
C CYS A 74 0.51 -0.72 3.99
N GLU A 75 1.51 -1.52 4.38
CA GLU A 75 2.90 -1.11 4.46
C GLU A 75 3.82 -2.20 3.89
N TYR A 76 4.97 -1.75 3.39
CA TYR A 76 6.04 -2.57 2.84
C TYR A 76 7.38 -2.07 3.38
N GLY A 77 8.41 -2.92 3.31
CA GLY A 77 9.75 -2.59 3.80
C GLY A 77 10.05 -3.27 5.12
N ARG A 78 11.09 -2.78 5.79
CA ARG A 78 11.50 -3.26 7.11
C ARG A 78 10.86 -2.34 8.14
N ILE A 79 9.92 -2.89 8.90
CA ILE A 79 9.17 -2.13 9.90
C ILE A 79 9.20 -2.89 11.21
N TYR A 80 9.37 -2.15 12.29
CA TYR A 80 9.37 -2.65 13.65
C TYR A 80 8.10 -2.13 14.32
N TYR A 81 7.32 -3.03 14.88
CA TYR A 81 6.16 -2.72 15.69
C TYR A 81 6.47 -3.11 17.13
N ASN A 82 6.11 -2.24 18.06
CA ASN A 82 6.18 -2.52 19.48
C ASN A 82 4.92 -3.27 19.95
N ALA A 83 4.99 -3.88 21.13
CA ALA A 83 3.79 -4.35 21.80
C ALA A 83 2.74 -3.22 21.95
N GLY A 84 1.50 -3.51 21.59
CA GLY A 84 0.38 -2.55 21.60
C GLY A 84 0.14 -1.83 20.28
N ASP A 85 1.12 -1.81 19.36
CA ASP A 85 0.96 -1.21 18.03
C ASP A 85 -0.07 -1.96 17.20
N GLN A 86 -0.64 -1.25 16.23
CA GLN A 86 -1.67 -1.77 15.35
C GLN A 86 -1.17 -1.89 13.91
N TYR A 87 -1.60 -2.95 13.24
CA TYR A 87 -1.32 -3.19 11.82
C TYR A 87 -2.61 -3.42 11.05
N CYS A 88 -2.75 -2.71 9.93
CA CYS A 88 -3.92 -2.78 9.07
C CYS A 88 -3.58 -3.54 7.78
N PHE A 89 -4.50 -4.36 7.29
CA PHE A 89 -4.40 -4.91 5.95
C PHE A 89 -5.79 -5.19 5.41
N GLY A 90 -5.89 -5.28 4.09
CA GLY A 90 -7.07 -5.81 3.44
C GLY A 90 -6.87 -7.24 2.98
N VAL A 91 -7.98 -7.95 2.84
CA VAL A 91 -8.02 -9.27 2.21
C VAL A 91 -9.15 -9.27 1.20
N THR A 92 -8.84 -9.64 -0.03
CA THR A 92 -9.82 -9.84 -1.10
C THR A 92 -9.97 -11.33 -1.35
N PHE A 93 -11.18 -11.85 -1.19
CA PHE A 93 -11.58 -13.18 -1.61
C PHE A 93 -12.25 -13.09 -2.98
N LEU A 94 -11.81 -13.95 -3.89
CA LEU A 94 -12.24 -14.02 -5.29
C LEU A 94 -13.02 -15.31 -5.57
N LYS A 95 -13.38 -16.02 -4.49
CA LYS A 95 -14.22 -17.22 -4.46
C LYS A 95 -15.07 -17.17 -3.20
N ASP A 96 -16.31 -17.61 -3.31
CA ASP A 96 -17.24 -17.69 -2.18
C ASP A 96 -16.93 -18.89 -1.26
N GLY A 97 -17.48 -18.88 -0.05
CA GLY A 97 -17.48 -20.03 0.87
C GLY A 97 -16.39 -20.04 1.93
N TYR A 98 -15.69 -18.92 2.16
CA TYR A 98 -14.64 -18.86 3.18
C TYR A 98 -15.14 -18.65 4.61
N ASP A 99 -16.33 -18.04 4.79
CA ASP A 99 -16.85 -17.65 6.11
C ASP A 99 -15.81 -16.90 6.97
N PHE A 100 -15.10 -15.97 6.32
CA PHE A 100 -13.85 -15.43 6.84
C PHE A 100 -14.03 -14.69 8.18
N GLU A 101 -15.05 -13.85 8.30
CA GLU A 101 -15.29 -13.03 9.49
C GLU A 101 -15.51 -13.89 10.76
N ASN A 102 -16.29 -14.96 10.64
CA ASN A 102 -16.52 -15.86 11.77
C ASN A 102 -15.26 -16.68 12.11
N LYS A 103 -14.53 -17.15 11.09
CA LYS A 103 -13.29 -17.91 11.29
C LYS A 103 -12.19 -17.07 11.93
N ILE A 104 -11.98 -15.83 11.50
CA ILE A 104 -10.95 -14.97 12.09
C ILE A 104 -11.28 -14.60 13.54
N LYS A 105 -12.54 -14.29 13.85
CA LYS A 105 -13.00 -14.04 15.23
C LYS A 105 -12.81 -15.26 16.11
N SER A 106 -13.19 -16.45 15.62
CA SER A 106 -13.03 -17.72 16.34
C SER A 106 -11.55 -18.06 16.57
N TYR A 107 -10.70 -17.88 15.56
CA TYR A 107 -9.26 -18.14 15.66
C TYR A 107 -8.61 -17.31 16.78
N PHE A 108 -8.88 -16.00 16.83
CA PHE A 108 -8.31 -15.12 17.84
C PHE A 108 -8.97 -15.20 19.22
N SER A 109 -10.16 -15.82 19.32
CA SER A 109 -10.81 -16.11 20.61
C SER A 109 -10.33 -17.43 21.22
N SER A 110 -9.65 -18.29 20.46
CA SER A 110 -9.17 -19.59 20.93
C SER A 110 -7.87 -19.47 21.74
N THR A 111 -7.73 -20.31 22.77
CA THR A 111 -6.57 -20.33 23.69
C THR A 111 -5.44 -21.27 23.24
N SER A 112 -5.65 -22.07 22.18
CA SER A 112 -4.69 -23.03 21.67
C SER A 112 -3.81 -22.39 20.59
N ASP A 113 -2.49 -22.37 20.81
CA ASP A 113 -1.53 -21.97 19.79
C ASP A 113 -1.21 -23.20 18.91
N SER A 114 -1.83 -23.27 17.73
CA SER A 114 -1.50 -24.30 16.75
C SER A 114 -0.17 -23.94 16.08
N GLY A 115 0.94 -24.37 16.69
CA GLY A 115 2.30 -24.02 16.27
C GLY A 115 2.57 -24.21 14.77
N PHE A 116 3.03 -23.13 14.14
CA PHE A 116 3.81 -23.12 12.90
C PHE A 116 4.82 -21.97 13.02
N SER A 117 5.99 -22.11 12.40
CA SER A 117 7.11 -21.16 12.50
C SER A 117 6.88 -19.85 11.72
N ASN A 118 5.79 -19.14 11.98
CA ASN A 118 5.55 -17.80 11.46
C ASN A 118 5.42 -16.81 12.62
N ASP A 119 5.96 -15.60 12.46
CA ASP A 119 5.94 -14.56 13.50
C ASP A 119 4.52 -14.06 13.85
N LEU A 120 3.52 -14.35 13.01
CA LEU A 120 2.12 -13.97 13.20
C LEU A 120 1.26 -15.18 13.58
N THR A 121 0.89 -15.25 14.86
CA THR A 121 0.05 -16.28 15.49
C THR A 121 -0.88 -15.62 16.51
N ASN A 122 -1.91 -16.32 16.98
CA ASN A 122 -2.78 -15.84 18.07
C ASN A 122 -2.03 -15.55 19.39
N SER A 123 -0.82 -16.09 19.56
CA SER A 123 0.08 -15.75 20.67
C SER A 123 0.85 -14.44 20.46
N SER A 124 1.10 -14.01 19.21
CA SER A 124 1.85 -12.79 18.93
C SER A 124 0.98 -11.57 18.60
N VAL A 125 -0.25 -11.79 18.15
CA VAL A 125 -1.23 -10.74 17.83
C VAL A 125 -2.63 -11.07 18.33
N GLU A 126 -3.46 -10.05 18.49
CA GLU A 126 -4.90 -10.15 18.67
C GLU A 126 -5.65 -9.42 17.55
N LEU A 127 -6.90 -9.82 17.35
CA LEU A 127 -7.81 -9.12 16.46
C LEU A 127 -8.33 -7.86 17.16
N ALA A 128 -7.98 -6.70 16.62
CA ALA A 128 -8.55 -5.43 17.09
C ALA A 128 -9.88 -5.13 16.37
N ASP A 129 -9.95 -5.42 15.07
CA ASP A 129 -11.13 -5.13 14.25
C ASP A 129 -11.14 -5.98 12.97
N VAL A 130 -12.34 -6.30 12.47
CA VAL A 130 -12.57 -6.88 11.14
C VAL A 130 -13.88 -6.36 10.59
N ASN A 131 -13.84 -5.77 9.41
CA ASN A 131 -15.03 -5.25 8.73
C ASN A 131 -15.03 -5.69 7.28
N GLU A 132 -16.18 -6.17 6.81
CA GLU A 132 -16.43 -6.30 5.38
C GLU A 132 -16.56 -4.90 4.76
N LEU A 133 -15.89 -4.69 3.63
CA LEU A 133 -15.94 -3.46 2.87
C LEU A 133 -16.99 -3.62 1.75
N SER A 134 -17.74 -2.54 1.49
CA SER A 134 -18.64 -2.51 0.34
C SER A 134 -17.85 -2.67 -0.97
N ASN A 135 -18.32 -3.61 -1.80
CA ASN A 135 -17.72 -3.94 -3.09
C ASN A 135 -18.57 -3.47 -4.26
N GLN A 136 -19.28 -2.36 -4.11
CA GLN A 136 -19.97 -1.75 -5.24
C GLN A 136 -18.94 -1.28 -6.26
N ILE A 137 -18.87 -1.99 -7.39
CA ILE A 137 -18.00 -1.65 -8.50
C ILE A 137 -18.81 -0.78 -9.46
N GLU A 138 -18.57 0.52 -9.39
CA GLU A 138 -19.08 1.46 -10.39
C GLU A 138 -18.07 1.55 -11.53
N TYR A 139 -18.38 0.87 -12.64
CA TYR A 139 -17.54 0.93 -13.83
C TYR A 139 -17.66 2.29 -14.51
N GLN A 140 -16.54 3.01 -14.60
CA GLN A 140 -16.46 4.18 -15.44
C GLN A 140 -16.16 3.74 -16.88
N THR A 141 -17.14 3.85 -17.77
CA THR A 141 -17.01 3.50 -19.20
C THR A 141 -16.88 4.71 -20.10
N ASN A 142 -17.23 5.91 -19.60
CA ASN A 142 -17.18 7.16 -20.36
C ASN A 142 -15.98 8.00 -19.89
N TYR A 143 -14.85 7.87 -20.58
CA TYR A 143 -13.71 8.76 -20.41
C TYR A 143 -13.74 9.85 -21.49
N SER A 144 -13.55 11.11 -21.10
CA SER A 144 -13.52 12.26 -22.03
C SER A 144 -12.29 12.28 -22.94
N SER A 145 -11.30 11.42 -22.67
CA SER A 145 -10.08 11.28 -23.45
C SER A 145 -9.61 9.84 -23.51
N ASN A 146 -8.93 9.48 -24.59
CA ASN A 146 -8.25 8.19 -24.76
C ASN A 146 -6.88 8.15 -24.04
N ILE A 147 -6.70 9.01 -23.03
CA ILE A 147 -5.49 9.06 -22.21
C ILE A 147 -5.80 8.39 -20.88
N HIS A 148 -5.01 7.38 -20.56
CA HIS A 148 -5.18 6.56 -19.37
C HIS A 148 -3.89 6.53 -18.55
N THR A 149 -4.03 6.53 -17.24
CA THR A 149 -2.92 6.39 -16.29
C THR A 149 -3.05 5.09 -15.52
N ILE A 150 -1.95 4.35 -15.40
CA ILE A 150 -1.84 3.20 -14.51
C ILE A 150 -0.72 3.49 -13.52
N ASN A 151 -1.04 3.43 -12.23
CA ASN A 151 -0.06 3.51 -11.16
C ASN A 151 0.11 2.14 -10.52
N PHE A 152 1.25 1.48 -10.75
CA PHE A 152 1.60 0.23 -10.08
C PHE A 152 2.06 0.53 -8.66
N VAL A 153 1.19 0.25 -7.69
CA VAL A 153 1.41 0.55 -6.26
C VAL A 153 2.33 -0.47 -5.62
N THR A 154 2.27 -1.72 -6.09
CA THR A 154 3.10 -2.82 -5.58
C THR A 154 3.83 -3.49 -6.74
N PRO A 155 4.97 -4.17 -6.50
CA PRO A 155 5.84 -4.57 -7.60
C PRO A 155 5.11 -5.46 -8.63
N LEU A 156 5.02 -4.98 -9.85
CA LEU A 156 4.41 -5.71 -10.96
C LEU A 156 5.41 -6.75 -11.49
N ARG A 157 4.95 -7.99 -11.58
CA ARG A 157 5.78 -9.14 -11.93
C ARG A 157 5.18 -9.92 -13.09
N ILE A 158 5.34 -9.39 -14.29
CA ILE A 158 4.87 -10.01 -15.53
C ILE A 158 6.06 -10.52 -16.32
N GLU A 159 5.97 -11.76 -16.80
CA GLU A 159 6.98 -12.30 -17.71
C GLU A 159 6.83 -11.73 -19.12
N ARG A 160 7.99 -11.39 -19.69
CA ARG A 160 8.15 -11.07 -21.10
C ARG A 160 7.70 -12.25 -21.97
N LYS A 161 7.27 -11.98 -23.21
CA LYS A 161 7.06 -13.06 -24.18
C LYS A 161 8.37 -13.80 -24.43
N LYS A 162 8.30 -15.04 -24.90
CA LYS A 162 9.48 -15.91 -25.04
C LYS A 162 10.55 -15.24 -25.95
N GLU A 163 10.09 -14.54 -26.96
CA GLU A 163 10.90 -13.84 -27.97
C GLU A 163 11.50 -12.53 -27.44
N GLU A 164 10.95 -11.97 -26.36
CA GLU A 164 11.37 -10.70 -25.73
C GLU A 164 12.30 -10.90 -24.52
N LYS A 165 12.57 -12.16 -24.13
CA LYS A 165 13.41 -12.49 -22.97
C LYS A 165 14.86 -12.15 -23.24
N VAL A 166 15.50 -11.46 -22.30
CA VAL A 166 16.92 -11.11 -22.35
C VAL A 166 17.70 -11.96 -21.35
N LYS A 167 19.01 -12.14 -21.57
CA LYS A 167 19.87 -12.90 -20.66
C LYS A 167 19.85 -12.26 -19.27
N GLY A 168 19.35 -12.97 -18.27
CA GLY A 168 19.20 -12.48 -16.89
C GLY A 168 17.89 -11.72 -16.58
N GLY A 169 17.07 -11.39 -17.60
CA GLY A 169 15.82 -10.64 -17.44
C GLY A 169 14.63 -11.35 -18.06
N THR A 170 13.80 -11.98 -17.22
CA THR A 170 12.57 -12.67 -17.66
C THR A 170 11.30 -11.86 -17.43
N LEU A 171 11.36 -10.85 -16.57
CA LEU A 171 10.25 -10.00 -16.18
C LEU A 171 10.27 -8.67 -16.94
N PHE A 172 9.14 -7.96 -16.92
CA PHE A 172 9.12 -6.52 -17.20
C PHE A 172 10.06 -5.79 -16.26
N ASP A 173 10.72 -4.76 -16.76
CA ASP A 173 11.63 -3.91 -15.99
C ASP A 173 11.49 -2.45 -16.43
N ILE A 174 12.36 -1.58 -15.91
CA ILE A 174 12.32 -0.13 -16.20
C ILE A 174 12.43 0.12 -17.71
N SER A 175 13.19 -0.69 -18.44
CA SER A 175 13.37 -0.57 -19.89
C SER A 175 12.21 -1.16 -20.68
N HIS A 176 11.59 -2.24 -20.19
CA HIS A 176 10.62 -3.02 -20.94
C HIS A 176 9.27 -3.16 -20.23
N PHE A 177 8.26 -2.51 -20.82
CA PHE A 177 6.84 -2.68 -20.48
C PHE A 177 6.03 -2.87 -21.75
N ASN A 178 5.14 -3.86 -21.76
CA ASN A 178 4.26 -4.15 -22.90
C ASN A 178 2.80 -4.15 -22.44
N PHE A 179 2.04 -3.13 -22.87
CA PHE A 179 0.65 -2.93 -22.45
C PHE A 179 -0.30 -4.03 -22.92
N GLN A 180 -0.17 -4.49 -24.18
CA GLN A 180 -0.97 -5.60 -24.69
C GLN A 180 -0.74 -6.88 -23.87
N ARG A 181 0.51 -7.13 -23.50
CA ARG A 181 0.86 -8.28 -22.65
C ARG A 181 0.31 -8.11 -21.23
N PHE A 182 0.31 -6.91 -20.67
CA PHE A 182 -0.33 -6.62 -19.39
C PHE A 182 -1.83 -6.95 -19.43
N LEU A 183 -2.56 -6.42 -20.42
CA LEU A 183 -4.00 -6.70 -20.61
C LEU A 183 -4.27 -8.19 -20.80
N TYR A 184 -3.47 -8.88 -21.60
CA TYR A 184 -3.62 -10.32 -21.82
C TYR A 184 -3.42 -11.15 -20.55
N ILE A 185 -2.43 -10.79 -19.72
CA ILE A 185 -2.20 -11.46 -18.44
C ILE A 185 -3.37 -11.21 -17.47
N LEU A 186 -3.94 -10.01 -17.49
CA LEU A 186 -5.11 -9.67 -16.70
C LEU A 186 -6.34 -10.48 -17.13
N TYR A 187 -6.59 -10.57 -18.44
CA TYR A 187 -7.63 -11.43 -19.01
C TYR A 187 -7.45 -12.90 -18.60
N LYS A 188 -6.23 -13.44 -18.75
CA LYS A 188 -5.93 -14.82 -18.34
C LYS A 188 -6.25 -15.07 -16.86
N ARG A 189 -5.95 -14.09 -16.02
CA ARG A 189 -6.24 -14.18 -14.59
C ARG A 189 -7.75 -14.17 -14.34
N ALA A 190 -8.49 -13.25 -14.93
CA ALA A 190 -9.96 -13.22 -14.81
C ALA A 190 -10.58 -14.53 -15.30
N LYS A 191 -10.11 -15.06 -16.43
CA LYS A 191 -10.55 -16.35 -16.97
C LYS A 191 -10.29 -17.52 -16.00
N ASN A 192 -9.11 -17.56 -15.37
CA ASN A 192 -8.80 -18.58 -14.37
C ASN A 192 -9.68 -18.45 -13.11
N LEU A 193 -9.96 -17.23 -12.66
CA LEU A 193 -10.85 -16.97 -11.52
C LEU A 193 -12.28 -17.39 -11.82
N TYR A 194 -12.79 -17.11 -13.03
CA TYR A 194 -14.08 -17.60 -13.47
C TYR A 194 -14.13 -19.13 -13.41
N LYS A 195 -13.13 -19.81 -13.97
CA LYS A 195 -13.03 -21.27 -13.92
C LYS A 195 -12.99 -21.83 -12.49
N LEU A 196 -12.35 -21.12 -11.56
CA LEU A 196 -12.31 -21.50 -10.14
C LEU A 196 -13.68 -21.38 -9.44
N ASN A 197 -14.54 -20.47 -9.89
CA ASN A 197 -15.87 -20.26 -9.33
C ASN A 197 -16.94 -21.16 -9.98
N PHE A 198 -16.83 -21.43 -11.28
CA PHE A 198 -17.89 -22.10 -12.06
C PHE A 198 -17.48 -23.46 -12.64
N GLU A 199 -16.26 -23.92 -12.36
CA GLU A 199 -15.70 -25.20 -12.84
C GLU A 199 -15.79 -25.40 -14.37
N SER A 200 -15.92 -24.32 -15.12
CA SER A 200 -16.16 -24.31 -16.56
C SER A 200 -15.37 -23.20 -17.25
N GLU A 201 -15.16 -23.35 -18.55
CA GLU A 201 -14.57 -22.30 -19.38
C GLU A 201 -15.67 -21.29 -19.76
N PRO A 202 -15.40 -19.98 -19.70
CA PRO A 202 -16.37 -19.00 -20.18
C PRO A 202 -16.53 -19.14 -21.70
N SER A 203 -17.78 -19.25 -22.16
CA SER A 203 -18.10 -19.22 -23.59
C SER A 203 -18.04 -17.77 -24.08
N PHE A 204 -16.83 -17.29 -24.38
CA PHE A 204 -16.60 -15.90 -24.75
C PHE A 204 -15.40 -15.75 -25.70
N GLU A 205 -15.60 -15.01 -26.79
CA GLU A 205 -14.53 -14.65 -27.72
C GLU A 205 -13.84 -13.37 -27.24
N ILE A 206 -12.52 -13.45 -27.01
CA ILE A 206 -11.74 -12.30 -26.56
C ILE A 206 -11.65 -11.24 -27.69
N PRO A 207 -12.00 -9.97 -27.44
CA PRO A 207 -11.77 -8.88 -28.39
C PRO A 207 -10.28 -8.72 -28.71
N SER A 208 -9.99 -8.03 -29.82
CA SER A 208 -8.61 -7.65 -30.14
C SER A 208 -7.97 -6.88 -28.99
N ILE A 209 -6.73 -7.21 -28.64
CA ILE A 209 -6.04 -6.57 -27.51
C ILE A 209 -5.50 -5.20 -27.97
N PRO A 210 -5.97 -4.10 -27.37
CA PRO A 210 -5.66 -2.76 -27.83
C PRO A 210 -4.18 -2.45 -27.67
N SER A 211 -3.60 -1.83 -28.70
CA SER A 211 -2.27 -1.23 -28.61
C SER A 211 -2.34 0.09 -27.83
N ALA A 212 -1.20 0.54 -27.32
CA ALA A 212 -1.10 1.83 -26.67
C ALA A 212 0.23 2.50 -27.01
N GLU A 213 0.16 3.81 -27.20
CA GLU A 213 1.32 4.69 -27.23
C GLU A 213 1.66 5.08 -25.79
N ILE A 214 2.93 4.94 -25.39
CA ILE A 214 3.40 5.37 -24.07
C ILE A 214 3.74 6.85 -24.14
N ILE A 215 2.97 7.68 -23.44
CA ILE A 215 3.18 9.14 -23.38
C ILE A 215 4.24 9.47 -22.33
N GLU A 216 4.07 8.93 -21.12
CA GLU A 216 4.97 9.15 -19.99
C GLU A 216 5.16 7.83 -19.24
N LYS A 217 6.38 7.56 -18.77
CA LYS A 217 6.72 6.36 -18.01
C LYS A 217 7.74 6.70 -16.94
N SER A 218 7.36 6.46 -15.69
CA SER A 218 8.19 6.70 -14.52
C SER A 218 8.17 5.45 -13.65
N PHE A 219 9.07 4.51 -13.96
CA PHE A 219 9.21 3.26 -13.23
C PHE A 219 10.50 3.23 -12.43
N ILE A 220 10.40 2.57 -11.28
CA ILE A 220 11.54 2.11 -10.49
C ILE A 220 11.45 0.59 -10.35
N TRP A 221 12.61 -0.05 -10.22
CA TRP A 221 12.67 -1.45 -9.84
C TRP A 221 12.83 -1.54 -8.32
N ILE A 222 11.85 -2.12 -7.63
CA ILE A 222 11.99 -2.41 -6.21
C ILE A 222 12.44 -3.84 -6.05
N GLU A 223 13.60 -4.01 -5.42
CA GLU A 223 14.14 -5.30 -5.05
C GLU A 223 13.85 -5.57 -3.57
N MET A 224 13.27 -6.74 -3.29
CA MET A 224 12.94 -7.19 -1.94
C MET A 224 13.85 -8.37 -1.59
N PRO A 225 14.95 -8.12 -0.86
CA PRO A 225 15.89 -9.17 -0.53
C PRO A 225 15.29 -10.11 0.50
N LYS A 226 15.52 -11.41 0.30
CA LYS A 226 15.15 -12.45 1.25
C LYS A 226 16.42 -12.88 1.97
N LYS A 227 16.43 -12.82 3.31
CA LYS A 227 17.59 -13.16 4.15
C LYS A 227 18.24 -14.52 3.80
N GLU A 228 17.49 -15.46 3.26
CA GLU A 228 17.91 -16.86 3.09
C GLU A 228 17.89 -17.39 1.64
N GLN A 229 17.60 -16.56 0.61
CA GLN A 229 17.53 -17.02 -0.79
C GLN A 229 18.57 -16.37 -1.69
N LYS A 230 19.17 -17.17 -2.59
CA LYS A 230 20.10 -16.71 -3.65
C LYS A 230 19.48 -15.72 -4.67
N ARG A 231 18.15 -15.53 -4.66
CA ARG A 231 17.45 -14.64 -5.60
C ARG A 231 16.48 -13.75 -4.86
N ASN A 232 16.69 -12.46 -4.96
CA ASN A 232 15.76 -11.45 -4.45
C ASN A 232 14.47 -11.45 -5.28
N THR A 233 13.36 -11.09 -4.65
CA THR A 233 12.08 -10.95 -5.34
C THR A 233 11.89 -9.47 -5.64
N GLY A 234 11.66 -9.11 -6.90
CA GLY A 234 11.43 -7.71 -7.27
C GLY A 234 10.43 -7.57 -8.40
N GLY A 235 10.11 -6.33 -8.74
CA GLY A 235 9.21 -5.95 -9.81
C GLY A 235 9.21 -4.44 -10.02
N ILE A 236 8.51 -3.98 -11.06
CA ILE A 236 8.38 -2.56 -11.35
C ILE A 236 7.27 -1.91 -10.51
N VAL A 237 7.52 -0.71 -10.01
CA VAL A 237 6.56 0.16 -9.33
C VAL A 237 6.61 1.54 -10.00
N GLY A 238 5.49 2.26 -9.97
CA GLY A 238 5.41 3.63 -10.50
C GLY A 238 4.32 3.81 -11.55
N ASN A 239 4.32 4.97 -12.19
CA ASN A 239 3.23 5.38 -13.07
C ASN A 239 3.58 5.27 -14.55
N ILE A 240 2.56 4.97 -15.35
CA ILE A 240 2.61 5.06 -16.80
C ILE A 240 1.36 5.76 -17.31
N LYS A 241 1.53 6.63 -18.30
CA LYS A 241 0.48 7.32 -19.02
C LYS A 241 0.48 6.86 -20.46
N LEU A 242 -0.68 6.43 -20.92
CA LEU A 242 -0.88 5.74 -22.19
C LEU A 242 -1.93 6.49 -23.01
N LYS A 243 -1.75 6.56 -24.32
CA LYS A 243 -2.78 6.92 -25.28
C LYS A 243 -3.27 5.65 -25.96
N CYS A 244 -4.51 5.24 -25.71
CA CYS A 244 -5.12 4.08 -26.32
C CYS A 244 -6.64 4.17 -26.31
N GLU A 245 -7.25 3.54 -27.31
CA GLU A 245 -8.69 3.27 -27.30
C GLU A 245 -8.92 1.95 -26.58
N LEU A 246 -9.70 2.01 -25.50
CA LEU A 246 -10.15 0.84 -24.76
C LEU A 246 -11.65 0.73 -24.97
N ASP A 247 -12.09 -0.40 -25.53
CA ASP A 247 -13.51 -0.73 -25.59
C ASP A 247 -14.06 -1.02 -24.19
N GLU A 248 -15.38 -1.17 -24.10
CA GLU A 248 -16.09 -1.44 -22.84
C GLU A 248 -15.53 -2.68 -22.12
N PHE A 249 -15.15 -3.72 -22.86
CA PHE A 249 -14.60 -4.96 -22.31
C PHE A 249 -13.27 -4.71 -21.59
N TRP A 250 -12.32 -4.06 -22.27
CA TRP A 250 -11.00 -3.79 -21.69
C TRP A 250 -11.08 -2.75 -20.57
N LEU A 251 -11.94 -1.73 -20.69
CA LEU A 251 -12.19 -0.74 -19.64
C LEU A 251 -12.72 -1.39 -18.36
N LYS A 252 -13.70 -2.29 -18.46
CA LYS A 252 -14.24 -2.97 -17.28
C LYS A 252 -13.26 -3.97 -16.70
N LEU A 253 -12.56 -4.74 -17.54
CA LEU A 253 -11.57 -5.72 -17.10
C LEU A 253 -10.41 -5.06 -16.34
N ILE A 254 -9.86 -3.96 -16.86
CA ILE A 254 -8.76 -3.24 -16.18
C ILE A 254 -9.22 -2.61 -14.86
N GLN A 255 -10.46 -2.15 -14.78
CA GLN A 255 -11.02 -1.64 -13.52
C GLN A 255 -11.21 -2.75 -12.50
N LEU A 256 -11.79 -3.89 -12.91
CA LEU A 256 -11.99 -5.07 -12.06
C LEU A 256 -10.65 -5.67 -11.59
N GLY A 257 -9.65 -5.64 -12.47
CA GLY A 257 -8.32 -6.14 -12.19
C GLY A 257 -7.58 -5.47 -11.04
N GLN A 258 -8.05 -4.30 -10.60
CA GLN A 258 -7.53 -3.64 -9.40
C GLN A 258 -7.81 -4.43 -8.12
N PHE A 259 -8.85 -5.30 -8.10
CA PHE A 259 -9.19 -6.15 -6.96
C PHE A 259 -8.37 -7.45 -6.90
N PHE A 260 -8.10 -8.04 -8.07
CA PHE A 260 -7.38 -9.32 -8.14
C PHE A 260 -5.90 -9.19 -8.48
N HIS A 261 -5.43 -7.98 -8.79
CA HIS A 261 -4.04 -7.64 -9.16
C HIS A 261 -3.56 -8.31 -10.46
N ALA A 262 -2.36 -7.96 -10.92
CA ALA A 262 -1.78 -8.48 -12.16
C ALA A 262 -0.42 -9.19 -11.97
N GLY A 263 -0.17 -10.24 -12.77
CA GLY A 263 1.13 -10.91 -12.81
C GLY A 263 1.30 -11.99 -11.75
N LYS A 264 2.53 -12.18 -11.26
CA LYS A 264 2.91 -13.25 -10.33
C LYS A 264 2.82 -12.81 -8.87
N SER A 265 2.46 -13.76 -8.01
CA SER A 265 2.38 -13.58 -6.54
C SER A 265 1.33 -12.55 -6.10
N THR A 266 0.23 -12.46 -6.85
CA THR A 266 -0.93 -11.63 -6.51
C THR A 266 -1.52 -11.99 -5.16
N SER A 267 -1.50 -13.27 -4.76
CA SER A 267 -2.01 -13.68 -3.45
C SER A 267 -1.25 -13.07 -2.28
N ALA A 268 0.03 -12.79 -2.47
CA ALA A 268 0.82 -12.09 -1.48
C ALA A 268 0.59 -10.56 -1.56
N GLY A 269 -0.05 -10.03 -2.61
CA GLY A 269 -0.33 -8.59 -2.79
C GLY A 269 0.49 -7.89 -3.87
N PHE A 270 1.27 -8.63 -4.66
CA PHE A 270 2.04 -8.06 -5.77
C PHE A 270 1.12 -7.69 -6.94
N GLY A 271 1.57 -6.74 -7.75
CA GLY A 271 0.88 -6.30 -8.97
C GLY A 271 -0.42 -5.55 -8.72
N LYS A 272 -0.58 -4.92 -7.56
CA LYS A 272 -1.64 -3.94 -7.30
C LYS A 272 -1.38 -2.72 -8.16
N TYR A 273 -2.44 -2.21 -8.79
CA TYR A 273 -2.37 -0.98 -9.55
C TYR A 273 -3.65 -0.17 -9.38
N ILE A 274 -3.55 1.12 -9.67
CA ILE A 274 -4.67 2.05 -9.75
C ILE A 274 -4.79 2.51 -11.19
N PHE A 275 -5.98 2.39 -11.76
CA PHE A 275 -6.31 2.87 -13.09
C PHE A 275 -7.08 4.20 -12.98
N ASN A 276 -6.68 5.22 -13.73
CA ASN A 276 -7.36 6.52 -13.88
C ASN A 276 -7.80 7.22 -12.56
N ASN A 277 -7.11 6.96 -11.44
CA ASN A 277 -7.51 7.44 -10.11
C ASN A 277 -8.96 7.09 -9.74
N CYS A 278 -9.44 5.90 -10.11
CA CYS A 278 -10.75 5.41 -9.70
C CYS A 278 -10.93 5.50 -8.18
N ASN A 279 -12.07 6.04 -7.72
CA ASN A 279 -12.40 6.19 -6.31
C ASN A 279 -12.88 4.85 -5.72
N LEU A 280 -11.97 3.88 -5.60
CA LEU A 280 -12.22 2.58 -4.99
C LEU A 280 -11.89 2.65 -3.51
N SER A 281 -12.89 3.01 -2.69
CA SER A 281 -12.80 3.08 -1.23
C SER A 281 -12.28 1.77 -0.62
N SER A 282 -12.63 0.62 -1.21
CA SER A 282 -12.20 -0.73 -0.82
C SER A 282 -10.70 -1.02 -1.02
N LEU A 283 -10.00 -0.22 -1.83
CA LEU A 283 -8.55 -0.36 -2.06
C LEU A 283 -7.70 0.54 -1.15
N SER A 284 -8.31 1.52 -0.46
CA SER A 284 -7.63 2.48 0.41
C SER A 284 -7.48 1.93 1.83
N ILE A 285 -6.68 0.88 1.99
CA ILE A 285 -6.25 0.45 3.32
C ILE A 285 -5.15 1.42 3.78
N LYS A 286 -5.42 2.12 4.88
CA LYS A 286 -4.48 3.05 5.50
C LYS A 286 -3.81 2.37 6.70
N PRO A 287 -2.56 2.76 7.03
CA PRO A 287 -1.93 2.33 8.27
C PRO A 287 -2.74 2.82 9.48
N ALA A 288 -2.59 2.16 10.63
CA ALA A 288 -3.32 2.51 11.85
C ALA A 288 -2.93 3.90 12.39
N LYS A 289 -1.67 4.28 12.18
CA LYS A 289 -1.15 5.64 12.36
C LYS A 289 -0.47 6.04 11.06
N SER A 290 -0.79 7.21 10.52
CA SER A 290 -0.04 7.75 9.39
C SER A 290 1.34 8.21 9.82
N TYR A 291 2.27 8.34 8.87
CA TYR A 291 3.55 9.01 9.13
C TYR A 291 3.34 10.42 9.69
N LEU A 292 2.31 11.14 9.24
CA LEU A 292 2.00 12.47 9.77
C LEU A 292 1.59 12.39 11.24
N ASP A 293 0.76 11.41 11.61
CA ASP A 293 0.37 11.19 13.01
C ASP A 293 1.60 10.89 13.87
N LEU A 294 2.49 9.99 13.41
CA LEU A 294 3.74 9.65 14.10
C LEU A 294 4.67 10.87 14.24
N ILE A 295 4.74 11.72 13.21
CA ILE A 295 5.55 12.95 13.22
C ILE A 295 5.02 13.92 14.28
N LEU A 296 3.70 14.06 14.39
CA LEU A 296 3.02 14.97 15.29
C LEU A 296 2.77 14.40 16.70
N GLU A 297 3.21 13.17 16.98
CA GLU A 297 3.17 12.63 18.35
C GLU A 297 3.93 13.55 19.30
N LYS A 298 3.31 13.86 20.43
CA LYS A 298 3.84 14.82 21.41
C LYS A 298 5.24 14.43 21.86
N GLU A 299 5.46 13.14 22.11
CA GLU A 299 6.74 12.58 22.51
C GLU A 299 7.82 12.80 21.44
N ASN A 300 7.48 12.62 20.16
CA ASN A 300 8.38 12.87 19.04
C ASN A 300 8.71 14.35 18.90
N LEU A 301 7.70 15.23 18.95
CA LEU A 301 7.89 16.69 18.89
C LEU A 301 8.73 17.24 20.05
N VAL A 302 8.50 16.74 21.28
CA VAL A 302 9.31 17.11 22.45
C VAL A 302 10.75 16.63 22.29
N SER A 303 10.97 15.41 21.81
CA SER A 303 12.30 14.87 21.50
C SER A 303 13.01 15.71 20.43
N ALA A 304 12.29 16.07 19.36
CA ALA A 304 12.77 16.94 18.29
C ALA A 304 13.23 18.29 18.83
N PHE A 305 12.41 18.94 19.67
CA PHE A 305 12.74 20.22 20.29
C PHE A 305 13.98 20.12 21.18
N LYS A 306 14.06 19.10 22.06
CA LYS A 306 15.23 18.88 22.93
C LYS A 306 16.51 18.77 22.12
N HIS A 307 16.46 18.01 21.02
CA HIS A 307 17.60 17.92 20.11
C HIS A 307 17.98 19.29 19.51
N ILE A 308 17.01 20.12 19.13
CA ILE A 308 17.30 21.49 18.65
C ILE A 308 17.96 22.32 19.75
N LYS A 309 17.41 22.29 20.97
CA LYS A 309 17.93 23.05 22.12
C LYS A 309 19.37 22.67 22.47
N GLU A 310 19.71 21.38 22.43
CA GLU A 310 21.07 20.90 22.70
C GLU A 310 22.09 21.31 21.63
N ASN A 311 21.64 21.48 20.37
CA ASN A 311 22.53 21.66 19.22
C ASN A 311 22.57 23.10 18.67
N SER A 312 21.62 23.97 19.01
CA SER A 312 21.55 25.32 18.46
C SER A 312 20.78 26.31 19.34
N ASN A 313 21.47 27.35 19.84
CA ASN A 313 20.86 28.43 20.62
C ASN A 313 20.44 29.65 19.77
N PHE A 314 20.58 29.58 18.45
CA PHE A 314 20.25 30.72 17.58
C PHE A 314 18.74 30.92 17.46
N ALA A 315 18.30 32.17 17.56
CA ALA A 315 16.92 32.57 17.28
C ALA A 315 16.67 32.72 15.77
N GLY A 316 15.43 32.45 15.35
CA GLY A 316 14.95 32.69 13.99
C GLY A 316 14.68 34.16 13.68
N VAL A 317 13.96 34.41 12.57
CA VAL A 317 13.54 35.77 12.16
C VAL A 317 12.56 36.41 13.13
N ASP A 318 11.83 35.58 13.88
CA ASP A 318 10.92 35.94 14.99
C ASP A 318 11.66 36.35 16.28
N ASN A 319 12.99 36.21 16.31
CA ASN A 319 13.85 36.42 17.47
C ASN A 319 13.50 35.54 18.69
N VAL A 320 12.76 34.45 18.49
CA VAL A 320 12.51 33.43 19.50
C VAL A 320 13.69 32.45 19.53
N ASN A 321 14.36 32.35 20.68
CA ASN A 321 15.41 31.37 20.92
C ASN A 321 14.82 30.09 21.56
N PRO A 322 15.58 28.98 21.66
CA PRO A 322 15.06 27.74 22.24
C PRO A 322 14.59 27.87 23.68
N ASP A 323 15.26 28.67 24.52
CA ASP A 323 14.86 28.84 25.93
C ASP A 323 13.47 29.50 26.03
N PHE A 324 13.24 30.57 25.28
CA PHE A 324 11.94 31.25 25.23
C PHE A 324 10.85 30.37 24.60
N TYR A 325 11.21 29.54 23.62
CA TYR A 325 10.28 28.58 23.04
C TYR A 325 9.89 27.48 24.06
N GLU A 326 10.81 27.10 24.95
CA GLU A 326 10.57 26.10 25.99
C GLU A 326 9.61 26.58 27.07
N ASP A 327 9.63 27.88 27.42
CA ASP A 327 8.77 28.48 28.44
C ASP A 327 7.28 28.18 28.20
N ASN A 328 6.88 28.01 26.93
CA ASN A 328 5.53 27.64 26.51
C ASN A 328 5.50 26.38 25.64
N LEU A 329 6.43 25.43 25.86
CA LEU A 329 6.66 24.29 24.97
C LEU A 329 5.37 23.55 24.59
N ASN A 330 4.55 23.16 25.57
CA ASN A 330 3.31 22.42 25.30
C ASN A 330 2.38 23.19 24.36
N LYS A 331 2.16 24.48 24.63
CA LYS A 331 1.27 25.33 23.83
C LYS A 331 1.82 25.55 22.42
N ASN A 332 3.13 25.74 22.30
CA ASN A 332 3.79 25.91 21.01
C ASN A 332 3.68 24.62 20.16
N LEU A 333 3.88 23.45 20.76
CA LEU A 333 3.73 22.17 20.08
C LEU A 333 2.26 21.85 19.72
N GLU A 334 1.30 22.17 20.59
CA GLU A 334 -0.12 22.05 20.29
C GLU A 334 -0.52 22.94 19.10
N HIS A 335 -0.08 24.20 19.11
CA HIS A 335 -0.29 25.12 17.99
C HIS A 335 0.33 24.60 16.69
N LEU A 336 1.58 24.13 16.74
CA LEU A 336 2.25 23.51 15.59
C LEU A 336 1.43 22.33 15.05
N THR A 337 1.02 21.40 15.90
CA THR A 337 0.22 20.23 15.52
C THR A 337 -1.10 20.64 14.87
N GLU A 338 -1.85 21.55 15.48
CA GLU A 338 -3.11 22.06 14.91
C GLU A 338 -2.89 22.71 13.55
N SER A 339 -1.85 23.55 13.42
CA SER A 339 -1.53 24.25 12.18
C SER A 339 -1.13 23.30 11.05
N VAL A 340 -0.44 22.19 11.37
CA VAL A 340 -0.07 21.18 10.37
C VAL A 340 -1.31 20.38 9.95
N ILE A 341 -2.13 19.93 10.91
CA ILE A 341 -3.34 19.12 10.63
C ILE A 341 -4.35 19.89 9.77
N ASN A 342 -4.57 21.17 10.07
CA ASN A 342 -5.52 21.99 9.31
C ASN A 342 -4.92 22.60 8.02
N GLY A 343 -3.64 22.31 7.72
CA GLY A 343 -2.94 22.78 6.53
C GLY A 343 -2.56 24.27 6.52
N SER A 344 -2.63 24.96 7.68
CA SER A 344 -2.25 26.37 7.80
C SER A 344 -0.77 26.61 8.09
N TYR A 345 -0.03 25.57 8.51
CA TYR A 345 1.42 25.65 8.76
C TYR A 345 2.16 26.12 7.51
N LYS A 346 2.99 27.16 7.68
CA LYS A 346 3.90 27.68 6.64
C LYS A 346 5.24 27.96 7.28
N SER A 347 6.30 27.41 6.69
CA SER A 347 7.65 27.67 7.17
C SER A 347 7.98 29.15 7.07
N ALA A 348 8.61 29.69 8.12
CA ALA A 348 8.97 31.09 8.16
C ALA A 348 10.15 31.41 7.23
N VAL A 349 10.34 32.69 6.93
CA VAL A 349 11.51 33.15 6.18
C VAL A 349 12.78 32.88 7.02
N LEU A 350 13.83 32.37 6.37
CA LEU A 350 15.09 32.05 7.03
C LEU A 350 15.85 33.31 7.43
N LYS A 351 16.45 33.31 8.63
CA LYS A 351 17.32 34.37 9.10
C LYS A 351 18.76 34.13 8.64
N GLY A 352 19.28 35.04 7.83
CA GLY A 352 20.69 35.03 7.44
C GLY A 352 21.58 35.51 8.59
N ILE A 353 22.58 34.71 8.97
CA ILE A 353 23.63 35.14 9.89
C ILE A 353 25.01 34.84 9.31
N ILE A 354 26.00 35.62 9.75
CA ILE A 354 27.40 35.49 9.34
C ILE A 354 28.20 35.09 10.57
N ILE A 355 28.80 33.90 10.54
CA ILE A 355 29.69 33.40 11.61
C ILE A 355 31.14 33.47 11.11
N PRO A 356 32.08 34.07 11.87
CA PRO A 356 33.50 34.02 11.54
C PRO A 356 34.03 32.59 11.58
N LYS A 357 34.74 32.15 10.54
CA LYS A 357 35.43 30.84 10.49
C LYS A 357 36.95 30.99 10.71
N SER A 358 37.55 32.06 10.20
CA SER A 358 38.95 32.50 10.42
C SER A 358 39.10 33.99 10.01
N GLU A 359 40.26 34.63 10.25
CA GLU A 359 40.47 36.10 10.06
C GLU A 359 39.96 36.68 8.72
N ASN A 360 39.87 35.88 7.65
CA ASN A 360 39.33 36.30 6.34
C ASN A 360 38.28 35.33 5.74
N LYS A 361 37.68 34.43 6.52
CA LYS A 361 36.64 33.51 6.03
C LYS A 361 35.40 33.57 6.89
N ILE A 362 34.25 33.77 6.25
CA ILE A 362 32.93 33.75 6.88
C ILE A 362 32.14 32.49 6.51
N ARG A 363 31.28 32.05 7.41
CA ARG A 363 30.25 31.04 7.16
C ARG A 363 28.89 31.75 7.23
N ALA A 364 28.29 31.97 6.06
CA ALA A 364 26.89 32.37 5.99
C ALA A 364 26.01 31.16 6.34
N LEU A 365 25.08 31.35 7.27
CA LEU A 365 24.07 30.35 7.63
C LEU A 365 22.68 30.95 7.45
N ALA A 366 21.74 30.13 7.02
CA ALA A 366 20.32 30.43 7.01
C ALA A 366 19.67 29.65 8.15
N ILE A 367 19.06 30.35 9.11
CA ILE A 367 18.53 29.78 10.34
C ILE A 367 16.99 29.85 10.29
N PRO A 368 16.30 28.70 10.24
CA PRO A 368 14.85 28.65 10.41
C PRO A 368 14.44 28.97 11.85
N THR A 369 13.16 29.20 12.09
CA THR A 369 12.63 29.39 13.46
C THR A 369 12.82 28.14 14.32
N VAL A 370 12.68 28.27 15.63
CA VAL A 370 12.71 27.11 16.54
C VAL A 370 11.57 26.14 16.21
N GLU A 371 10.37 26.65 15.90
CA GLU A 371 9.21 25.84 15.50
C GLU A 371 9.49 25.04 14.22
N ASP A 372 10.02 25.71 13.18
CA ASP A 372 10.38 25.08 11.90
C ASP A 372 11.42 23.97 12.08
N ARG A 373 12.49 24.25 12.82
CA ARG A 373 13.54 23.25 13.08
C ARG A 373 13.01 22.08 13.89
N THR A 374 12.12 22.34 14.85
CA THR A 374 11.46 21.30 15.64
C THR A 374 10.64 20.40 14.73
N PHE A 375 9.79 20.96 13.87
CA PHE A 375 8.98 20.17 12.94
C PHE A 375 9.83 19.40 11.92
N GLN A 376 10.81 20.04 11.29
CA GLN A 376 11.74 19.38 10.35
C GLN A 376 12.50 18.22 11.01
N ARG A 377 12.92 18.40 12.28
CA ARG A 377 13.59 17.35 13.04
C ARG A 377 12.64 16.19 13.35
N ALA A 378 11.41 16.49 13.76
CA ALA A 378 10.37 15.48 13.99
C ALA A 378 10.07 14.66 12.73
N VAL A 379 9.97 15.31 11.57
CA VAL A 379 9.84 14.65 10.25
C VAL A 379 11.02 13.73 9.98
N SER A 380 12.25 14.22 10.17
CA SER A 380 13.46 13.43 9.96
C SER A 380 13.55 12.22 10.90
N GLN A 381 13.19 12.37 12.17
CA GLN A 381 13.24 11.26 13.15
C GLN A 381 12.35 10.08 12.74
N ILE A 382 11.20 10.35 12.13
CA ILE A 382 10.27 9.32 11.69
C ILE A 382 10.65 8.75 10.32
N LEU A 383 11.05 9.58 9.36
CA LEU A 383 11.28 9.14 7.98
C LEU A 383 12.69 8.59 7.72
N SER A 384 13.72 9.15 8.37
CA SER A 384 15.11 8.75 8.13
C SER A 384 15.36 7.25 8.36
N PRO A 385 14.87 6.61 9.44
CA PRO A 385 15.09 5.18 9.64
C PRO A 385 14.57 4.30 8.48
N SER A 386 13.42 4.66 7.90
CA SER A 386 12.87 3.92 6.75
C SER A 386 13.67 4.17 5.46
N ILE A 387 14.18 5.39 5.26
CA ILE A 387 14.93 5.77 4.06
C ILE A 387 16.36 5.22 4.10
N ASP A 388 17.05 5.33 5.23
CA ASP A 388 18.44 4.89 5.39
C ASP A 388 18.57 3.36 5.30
N GLU A 389 17.52 2.60 5.66
CA GLU A 389 17.51 1.15 5.45
C GLU A 389 17.29 0.73 3.97
N MET A 390 16.87 1.67 3.11
CA MET A 390 16.64 1.45 1.67
C MET A 390 17.83 1.86 0.80
N LEU A 391 18.73 2.71 1.30
CA LEU A 391 19.97 3.16 0.67
C LEU A 391 21.14 2.25 1.03
#